data_AF-A0A928FEE1-F1
#
_entry.id   AF-A0A928FEE1-F1
#
_cell.length_a   1.000
_cell.length_b   1.000
_cell.length_c   1.000
_cell.angle_alpha   90.00
_cell.angle_beta   90.00
_cell.angle_gamma   90.00
#
_symmetry.space_group_name_H-M   'P 1'
#
loop_
_entity.id
_entity.type
_entity.pdbx_description
1 polymer ?
#
loop_
_entity_poly.entity_id
_entity_poly.type
_entity_poly.pdbx_seq_one_letter_code
_entity_poly.pdbx_strand_id
1 'polypeptide(L)' 'MNKETKKLVPIFIPKRFKGDDVRTVSVNGKYKHIPTGKQFMIEPCFAEAVANACLAEDLAESYKASVAND' A
#
# COMPACT_ATOMS: atom_id res chain seq x y z
N MET A 1 27.45 6.93 18.02
CA MET A 1 26.46 6.11 17.30
C MET A 1 25.16 6.92 17.19
N ASN A 2 24.98 7.66 16.09
CA ASN A 2 23.71 8.37 15.87
C ASN A 2 22.64 7.32 15.58
N LYS A 3 21.73 7.11 16.53
CA LYS A 3 20.46 6.46 16.25
C LYS A 3 19.68 7.42 15.35
N GLU A 4 19.85 7.30 14.03
CA GLU A 4 18.87 7.86 13.11
C GLU A 4 17.53 7.25 13.50
N THR A 5 16.72 8.02 14.22
CA THR A 5 15.30 7.72 14.41
C THR A 5 14.74 7.59 13.01
N LYS A 6 14.52 6.35 12.56
CA LYS A 6 13.85 6.05 11.30
C LYS A 6 12.57 6.86 11.28
N LYS A 7 12.54 7.93 10.48
CA LYS A 7 11.37 8.81 10.38
C LYS A 7 10.25 7.97 9.78
N LEU A 8 9.31 7.57 10.62
CA LEU A 8 8.13 6.85 10.17
C LEU A 8 7.15 7.84 9.54
N VAL A 9 6.42 7.40 8.52
CA VAL A 9 5.41 8.18 7.82
C VAL A 9 4.02 7.58 8.06
N PRO A 10 2.98 8.42 8.24
CA PRO A 10 1.62 7.93 8.33
C PRO A 10 1.14 7.47 6.96
N ILE A 11 0.46 6.34 6.92
CA ILE A 11 -0.26 5.85 5.74
C ILE A 11 -1.67 5.45 6.12
N PHE A 12 -2.57 5.48 5.15
CA PHE A 12 -3.92 4.95 5.26
C PHE A 12 -4.25 4.21 3.97
N ILE A 13 -4.69 2.95 4.09
CA ILE A 13 -5.18 2.15 2.96
C ILE A 13 -6.68 1.96 3.17
N PRO A 14 -7.56 2.45 2.28
CA PRO A 14 -8.99 2.21 2.41
C PRO A 14 -9.30 0.73 2.21
N LYS A 15 -10.31 0.23 2.93
CA LYS A 15 -10.81 -1.13 2.72
C LYS A 15 -11.68 -1.17 1.47
N ARG A 16 -11.27 -1.93 0.45
CA ARG A 16 -12.00 -2.00 -0.83
C ARG A 16 -13.07 -3.09 -0.84
N PHE A 17 -12.80 -4.24 -0.23
CA PHE A 17 -13.69 -5.40 -0.24
C PHE A 17 -13.91 -5.98 1.15
N LYS A 18 -15.00 -6.73 1.30
CA LYS A 18 -15.28 -7.52 2.50
C LYS A 18 -14.23 -8.64 2.59
N GLY A 19 -13.34 -8.57 3.59
CA GLY A 19 -12.27 -9.54 3.83
C GLY A 19 -10.86 -9.02 3.52
N ASP A 20 -10.74 -7.85 2.89
CA ASP A 20 -9.45 -7.19 2.71
C ASP A 20 -9.05 -6.47 4.00
N ASP A 21 -8.57 -7.21 5.00
CA ASP A 21 -8.17 -6.67 6.30
C ASP A 21 -6.70 -6.26 6.36
N VAL A 22 -5.88 -6.80 5.47
CA VAL A 22 -4.43 -6.55 5.42
C VAL A 22 -3.91 -6.52 3.98
N ARG A 23 -3.06 -5.53 3.71
CA ARG A 23 -2.21 -5.49 2.51
C ARG A 23 -0.80 -5.92 2.85
N THR A 24 -0.15 -6.64 1.94
CA THR A 24 1.24 -7.08 2.13
C THR A 24 2.13 -6.44 1.06
N VAL A 25 3.26 -5.89 1.47
CA VAL A 25 4.29 -5.35 0.57
C VAL A 25 5.65 -5.96 0.90
N SER A 26 6.48 -6.15 -0.13
CA SER A 26 7.86 -6.63 0.00
C SER A 26 8.83 -5.59 -0.55
N VAL A 27 9.84 -5.23 0.23
CA VAL A 27 10.90 -4.30 -0.16
C VAL A 27 12.24 -4.94 0.21
N ASN A 28 13.11 -5.17 -0.77
CA ASN A 28 14.45 -5.75 -0.58
C ASN A 28 14.41 -7.05 0.27
N GLY A 29 13.47 -7.94 -0.02
CA GLY A 29 13.30 -9.22 0.69
C GLY A 29 12.67 -9.13 2.09
N LYS A 30 12.25 -7.93 2.52
CA LYS A 30 11.54 -7.72 3.79
C LYS A 30 10.04 -7.54 3.53
N TYR A 31 9.22 -8.25 4.29
CA TYR A 31 7.77 -8.18 4.19
C TYR A 31 7.16 -7.30 5.28
N LYS A 32 6.09 -6.59 4.93
CA LYS A 32 5.27 -5.84 5.88
C LYS A 32 3.79 -6.10 5.61
N HIS A 33 3.07 -6.47 6.66
CA HIS A 33 1.61 -6.49 6.66
C HIS A 33 1.09 -5.15 7.18
N ILE A 34 0.13 -4.59 6.46
CA ILE A 34 -0.39 -3.26 6.67
C ILE A 34 -1.91 -3.38 6.78
N PRO A 35 -2.50 -3.10 7.96
CA PRO A 35 -3.94 -3.13 8.13
C PRO A 35 -4.63 -2.13 7.20
N THR A 36 -5.71 -2.55 6.55
CA THR A 36 -6.58 -1.65 5.80
C THR A 36 -7.62 -1.02 6.74
N GLY A 37 -8.23 0.09 6.31
CA GLY A 37 -9.24 0.83 7.06
C GLY A 37 -8.73 1.53 8.32
N LYS A 38 -7.42 1.58 8.54
CA LYS A 38 -6.77 2.21 9.71
C LYS A 38 -5.56 3.02 9.29
N GLN A 39 -5.24 4.05 10.06
CA GLN A 39 -4.01 4.83 9.89
C GLN A 39 -2.85 4.15 10.63
N PHE A 40 -1.68 4.05 10.00
CA PHE A 40 -0.50 3.37 10.56
C PHE A 40 0.80 4.11 10.22
N MET A 41 1.79 4.05 11.12
CA MET A 41 3.12 4.64 10.91
C MET A 41 4.10 3.57 10.38
N ILE A 42 4.74 3.80 9.24
CA ILE A 42 5.66 2.82 8.61
C ILE A 42 6.94 3.47 8.06
N GLU A 43 7.94 2.66 7.71
CA GLU A 43 9.16 3.19 7.08
C GLU A 43 8.87 3.70 5.66
N PRO A 44 9.52 4.80 5.21
CA PRO A 44 9.19 5.45 3.93
C PRO A 44 9.23 4.53 2.70
N CYS A 45 10.19 3.60 2.63
CA CYS A 45 10.30 2.67 1.51
C CYS A 45 9.06 1.75 1.36
N PHE A 46 8.45 1.36 2.47
CA PHE A 46 7.21 0.60 2.43
C PHE A 46 6.01 1.49 2.09
N ALA A 47 6.02 2.77 2.48
CA ALA A 47 4.96 3.70 2.11
C ALA A 47 4.92 3.97 0.61
N GLU A 48 6.09 4.14 0.00
CA GLU A 48 6.23 4.26 -1.46
C GLU A 48 5.74 2.99 -2.16
N ALA A 49 6.13 1.81 -1.68
CA ALA A 49 5.67 0.54 -2.23
C ALA A 49 4.13 0.38 -2.16
N VAL A 50 3.51 0.81 -1.07
CA VAL A 50 2.04 0.82 -0.93
C VAL A 50 1.39 1.76 -1.94
N ALA A 51 1.91 2.99 -2.07
CA ALA A 51 1.36 3.98 -3.00
C ALA A 51 1.42 3.49 -4.45
N ASN A 52 2.56 2.93 -4.86
CA ASN A 52 2.72 2.35 -6.20
C ASN A 52 1.76 1.18 -6.43
N ALA A 53 1.56 0.32 -5.42
CA ALA A 53 0.62 -0.79 -5.52
C ALA A 53 -0.83 -0.30 -5.64
N CYS A 54 -1.25 0.74 -4.91
CA CYS A 54 -2.57 1.37 -5.08
C CYS A 54 -2.75 1.89 -6.51
N LEU A 55 -1.77 2.65 -7.03
CA LEU A 55 -1.85 3.24 -8.36
C LEU A 55 -1.94 2.16 -9.45
N ALA A 56 -1.17 1.09 -9.33
CA ALA A 56 -1.21 -0.02 -10.29
C ALA A 56 -2.59 -0.71 -10.31
N GLU A 57 -3.22 -0.90 -9.15
CA GLU A 57 -4.58 -1.44 -9.07
C GLU A 57 -5.61 -0.49 -9.72
N ASP A 58 -5.53 0.81 -9.43
CA ASP A 58 -6.46 1.79 -9.99
C ASP A 58 -6.35 1.87 -11.53
N LEU A 59 -5.13 1.77 -12.06
CA LEU A 59 -4.89 1.69 -13.51
C LEU A 59 -5.46 0.39 -14.10
N ALA A 60 -5.26 -0.74 -13.43
CA ALA A 60 -5.78 -2.03 -13.90
C ALA A 60 -7.31 -2.05 -13.92
N GLU A 61 -7.97 -1.52 -12.90
CA GLU A 61 -9.44 -1.41 -12.87
C GLU A 61 -9.96 -0.45 -13.94
N SER A 62 -9.29 0.69 -14.14
CA SER A 62 -9.65 1.64 -15.20
C SER A 62 -9.55 1.01 -16.59
N TYR A 63 -8.50 0.21 -16.84
CA TYR A 63 -8.34 -0.53 -18.09
C TYR A 63 -9.41 -1.60 -18.28
N LYS A 64 -9.74 -2.38 -17.25
CA LYS A 64 -10.84 -3.36 -17.31
C LYS A 64 -12.17 -2.69 -17.65
N ALA A 65 -12.44 -1.52 -17.08
CA ALA A 65 -13.65 -0.76 -17.37
C ALA A 65 -13.66 -0.23 -18.81
N SER A 66 -12.52 0.20 -19.38
CA SER A 66 -12.50 0.66 -20.77
C SER A 66 -12.76 -0.47 -21.76
N VAL A 67 -12.18 -1.66 -21.55
CA VAL A 67 -12.35 -2.80 -22.47
C VAL A 67 -13.71 -3.50 -22.34
N ALA A 68 -14.41 -3.33 -21.22
CA ALA A 68 -15.74 -3.93 -21.02
C ALA A 68 -16.87 -3.14 -21.69
N ASN A 69 -16.60 -1.91 -22.16
CA ASN A 69 -17.56 -1.03 -22.83
C ASN A 69 -17.36 -0.98 -24.37
N ASP A 70 -16.40 -1.74 -24.90
CA ASP A 70 -16.17 -1.97 -26.35
C ASP A 70 -16.83 -3.28 -26.80
#